data_AF-A0A2U8ZUN2-F1
#
_entry.id   AF-A0A2U8ZUN2-F1
#
_cell.length_a   1.000
_cell.length_b   1.000
_cell.length_c   1.000
_cell.angle_alpha   90.00
_cell.angle_beta   90.00
_cell.angle_gamma   90.00
#
_symmetry.space_group_name_H-M   'P 1'
#
loop_
_entity.id
_entity.type
_entity.pdbx_description
1 polymer ?
#
loop_
_entity_poly.entity_id
_entity_poly.type
_entity_poly.pdbx_seq_one_letter_code
_entity_poly.pdbx_strand_id
1 'polypeptide(L)' 'MTCDGCSSAITRILDRMKDKGVESVECSLPDQTVKVKSTLDPDVLLEAIKKSGKTCSYIGEGS' A
#
# COMPACT_ATOMS: atom_id res chain seq x y z
N MET A 1 8.95 -12.04 -1.18
CA MET A 1 8.85 -12.87 0.03
C MET A 1 8.12 -12.04 1.08
N THR A 2 6.81 -12.25 1.21
CA THR A 2 5.90 -11.41 2.01
C THR A 2 5.80 -12.01 3.41
N CYS A 3 6.84 -11.80 4.22
CA CYS A 3 6.77 -12.04 5.66
C CYS A 3 5.79 -11.03 6.29
N ASP A 4 5.18 -11.35 7.42
CA ASP A 4 4.26 -10.49 8.17
C ASP A 4 4.82 -9.07 8.39
N GLY A 5 6.14 -8.96 8.60
CA GLY A 5 6.81 -7.66 8.72
C GLY A 5 6.81 -6.80 7.44
N CYS A 6 6.62 -7.39 6.27
CA CYS A 6 6.51 -6.64 5.02
C CYS A 6 5.16 -5.95 4.90
N SER A 7 4.06 -6.65 5.21
CA SER A 7 2.71 -6.09 5.18
C SER A 7 2.55 -5.02 6.26
N SER A 8 3.00 -5.26 7.50
CA SER A 8 2.89 -4.24 8.56
C SER A 8 3.62 -2.94 8.21
N ALA A 9 4.79 -3.04 7.60
CA ALA A 9 5.56 -1.86 7.21
C ALA A 9 4.90 -1.09 6.05
N ILE A 10 4.31 -1.76 5.06
CA ILE A 10 3.54 -1.12 3.99
C ILE A 10 2.32 -0.41 4.59
N THR A 11 1.55 -1.10 5.44
CA THR A 11 0.39 -0.51 6.12
C THR A 11 0.78 0.74 6.88
N ARG A 12 1.89 0.73 7.64
CA ARG A 12 2.34 1.89 8.42
C ARG A 12 2.81 3.07 7.56
N ILE A 13 3.23 2.86 6.32
CA ILE A 13 3.58 3.94 5.38
C ILE A 13 2.31 4.57 4.83
N LEU A 14 1.37 3.74 4.40
CA LEU A 14 0.08 4.16 3.84
C LEU A 14 -0.81 4.84 4.89
N ASP A 15 -0.77 4.38 6.15
CA ASP A 15 -1.52 4.96 7.26
C ASP A 15 -1.09 6.41 7.54
N ARG A 16 0.21 6.73 7.37
CA ARG A 16 0.70 8.11 7.46
C ARG A 16 0.22 9.02 6.33
N MET A 17 -0.35 8.45 5.27
CA MET A 17 -0.94 9.19 4.16
C MET A 17 -2.45 9.37 4.30
N LYS A 18 -3.05 8.98 5.45
CA LYS A 18 -4.47 9.24 5.73
C LYS A 18 -4.82 10.73 5.68
N ASP A 19 -3.97 11.59 6.22
CA ASP A 19 -4.10 13.05 6.14
C ASP A 19 -4.04 13.60 4.70
N LYS A 20 -3.43 12.83 3.79
CA LYS A 20 -3.28 13.21 2.37
C LYS A 20 -4.39 12.68 1.48
N GLY A 21 -5.31 11.85 1.99
CA GLY A 21 -6.41 11.28 1.20
C GLY A 21 -6.41 9.75 1.09
N VAL A 22 -5.63 9.01 1.90
CA VAL A 22 -5.86 7.57 2.07
C VAL A 22 -7.04 7.36 3.01
N GLU A 23 -8.09 6.68 2.55
CA GLU A 23 -9.25 6.34 3.37
C GLU A 23 -9.06 5.02 4.13
N SER A 24 -8.56 3.99 3.45
CA SER A 24 -8.46 2.63 4.02
C SER A 24 -7.35 1.82 3.38
N VAL A 25 -6.78 0.89 4.14
CA VAL A 25 -5.72 -0.01 3.71
C VAL A 25 -6.07 -1.42 4.19
N GLU A 26 -6.19 -2.36 3.26
CA GLU A 26 -6.49 -3.75 3.54
C GLU A 26 -5.37 -4.63 2.99
N CYS A 27 -4.76 -5.44 3.83
CA CYS A 27 -3.71 -6.37 3.42
C CYS A 27 -4.27 -7.80 3.36
N SER A 28 -4.19 -8.42 2.17
CA SER A 28 -4.45 -9.84 2.00
C SER A 28 -3.12 -10.59 2.00
N LEU A 29 -2.83 -11.30 3.09
CA LEU A 29 -1.73 -12.26 3.15
C LEU A 29 -1.89 -13.45 2.19
N PRO A 30 -3.07 -14.09 2.04
CA PRO A 30 -3.23 -15.22 1.12
C PRO A 30 -3.01 -14.81 -0.33
N ASP A 31 -3.47 -13.62 -0.74
CA ASP A 31 -3.25 -13.11 -2.10
C ASP A 31 -1.94 -12.33 -2.25
N GLN A 32 -1.24 -12.05 -1.15
CA GLN A 32 -0.06 -11.18 -1.09
C GLN A 32 -0.32 -9.78 -1.71
N THR A 33 -1.53 -9.26 -1.56
CA THR A 33 -1.94 -7.96 -2.11
C THR A 33 -2.27 -6.95 -1.01
N VAL A 34 -2.12 -5.66 -1.34
CA VAL A 34 -2.57 -4.55 -0.48
C VAL A 34 -3.55 -3.72 -1.29
N LYS A 35 -4.80 -3.66 -0.82
CA LYS A 35 -5.83 -2.79 -1.38
C LYS A 35 -5.83 -1.49 -0.62
N VAL A 36 -5.84 -0.38 -1.36
CA VAL A 36 -5.83 0.97 -0.79
C VAL A 36 -7.00 1.72 -1.38
N LYS A 37 -7.88 2.23 -0.52
CA LYS A 37 -8.92 3.17 -0.91
C LYS A 37 -8.39 4.58 -0.67
N SER A 38 -8.30 5.39 -1.71
CA SER A 38 -7.69 6.72 -1.63
C SER A 38 -8.17 7.61 -2.77
N THR A 39 -8.14 8.93 -2.55
CA THR A 39 -8.27 9.94 -3.60
C THR A 39 -6.94 10.29 -4.27
N LEU A 40 -5.84 9.69 -3.82
CA LEU A 40 -4.49 9.91 -4.36
C LEU A 40 -4.25 9.05 -5.60
N ASP A 41 -3.41 9.58 -6.49
CA ASP A 41 -2.94 8.87 -7.67
C ASP A 41 -2.14 7.61 -7.28
N PRO A 42 -2.31 6.47 -7.98
CA PRO A 42 -1.58 5.23 -7.70
C PRO A 42 -0.07 5.41 -7.66
N ASP A 43 0.48 6.27 -8.53
CA ASP A 43 1.91 6.58 -8.56
C ASP A 43 2.41 7.20 -7.25
N VAL A 44 1.64 8.09 -6.63
CA VAL A 44 1.99 8.71 -5.33
C VAL A 44 2.09 7.65 -4.24
N LEU A 45 1.15 6.70 -4.23
CA LEU A 45 1.14 5.60 -3.27
C LEU A 45 2.35 4.67 -3.49
N LEU A 46 2.63 4.31 -4.74
CA LEU A 46 3.78 3.48 -5.10
C LEU A 46 5.11 4.14 -4.73
N GLU A 47 5.27 5.45 -5.00
CA GLU A 47 6.47 6.20 -4.65
C GLU A 47 6.71 6.21 -3.13
N ALA A 48 5.65 6.39 -2.33
CA ALA A 48 5.76 6.35 -0.87
C ALA A 48 6.24 4.98 -0.37
N ILE A 49 5.75 3.89 -0.97
CA ILE A 49 6.19 2.53 -0.62
C ILE A 49 7.64 2.29 -1.07
N LYS A 50 8.01 2.69 -2.30
CA LYS A 50 9.37 2.55 -2.84
C LYS A 50 10.41 3.27 -1.99
N LYS A 51 10.08 4.43 -1.41
CA LYS A 51 10.95 5.17 -0.48
C LYS A 51 11.34 4.38 0.77
N SER A 52 10.58 3.35 1.14
CA SER A 52 10.93 2.45 2.24
C SER A 52 11.87 1.30 1.85
N GLY A 53 12.37 1.29 0.61
CA GLY A 53 13.20 0.21 0.07
C GLY A 53 12.41 -1.05 -0.29
N LYS A 54 11.08 -0.96 -0.36
CA LYS A 54 10.21 -2.08 -0.71
C LYS A 54 9.83 -2.05 -2.19
N THR A 55 9.98 -3.19 -2.84
CA THR A 55 9.51 -3.37 -4.21
C THR A 55 8.01 -3.68 -4.20
N CYS A 56 7.21 -2.86 -4.86
CA CYS A 56 5.79 -3.08 -5.07
C CYS A 56 5.40 -2.66 -6.49
N SER A 57 4.38 -3.33 -7.03
CA SER A 57 3.81 -3.02 -8.34
C SER A 57 2.32 -2.82 -8.19
N TYR A 58 1.77 -1.88 -8.94
CA TYR A 58 0.33 -1.72 -9.04
C TYR A 58 -0.25 -2.83 -9.92
N ILE A 59 -1.32 -3.46 -9.44
CA ILE A 59 -1.93 -4.64 -10.05
C ILE A 59 -3.35 -4.38 -10.59
N GLY A 60 -3.79 -3.12 -10.59
CA GLY A 60 -5.10 -2.68 -11.07
C GLY A 60 -6.00 -2.09 -9.98
N GLU A 61 -7.05 -1.38 -10.41
CA GLU A 61 -8.15 -0.93 -9.57
C GLU A 61 -9.08 -2.11 -9.29
N GLY A 62 -9.46 -2.29 -8.03
CA GLY A 62 -10.49 -3.27 -7.68
C GLY A 62 -11.81 -2.85 -8.32
N SER A 63 -12.22 -3.57 -9.36
CA SER A 63 -13.54 -3.46 -10.01
C SER A 63 -14.68 -3.74 -9.05
#